data_AF-A0A453E2F4-F1
#
_entry.id   AF-A0A453E2F4-F1
#
_cell.length_a   1.000
_cell.length_b   1.000
_cell.length_c   1.000
_cell.angle_alpha   90.00
_cell.angle_beta   90.00
_cell.angle_gamma   90.00
#
_symmetry.space_group_name_H-M   'P 1'
#
loop_
_entity.id
_entity.type
_entity.pdbx_description
1 polymer ?
#
loop_
_entity_poly.entity_id
_entity_poly.type
_entity_poly.pdbx_seq_one_letter_code
_entity_poly.pdbx_strand_id
1 'polypeptide(L)'
;MDDHIVTEDDLSANFLIPHDVCMHGVSSRAEACCESLKDFNPMVRVAVAIGDPSLIDEGFVDRFDIIVVSCASLKTKLFINDNCRKRSKHIAFYSVECKDSCGEIFVDLQNHSYLQRRSLEANLNSRS
;
A
#
# COMPACT_ATOMS: atom_id res chain seq x y z
N MET A 1 7.06 0.71 -4.29
CA MET A 1 7.76 1.97 -4.61
C MET A 1 8.24 2.54 -3.30
N ASP A 2 9.54 2.51 -3.07
CA ASP A 2 10.19 3.05 -1.87
C ASP A 2 11.69 3.14 -2.16
N ASP A 3 12.17 4.35 -2.41
CA ASP A 3 13.56 4.63 -2.80
C ASP A 3 14.48 4.83 -1.60
N HIS A 4 13.95 4.77 -0.36
CA HIS A 4 14.78 4.90 0.82
C HIS A 4 15.79 3.74 0.86
N ILE A 5 17.04 4.07 1.12
CA ILE A 5 18.08 3.07 1.33
C ILE A 5 17.78 2.31 2.62
N VAL A 6 17.99 1.00 2.57
CA VAL A 6 17.83 0.12 3.75
C VAL A 6 18.76 0.59 4.88
N THR A 7 18.21 0.74 6.08
CA THR A 7 18.94 1.02 7.32
C THR A 7 18.99 -0.20 8.24
N GLU A 8 19.80 -0.14 9.31
CA GLU A 8 19.83 -1.22 10.32
C GLU A 8 18.48 -1.41 11.02
N ASP A 9 17.75 -0.32 11.29
CA ASP A 9 16.41 -0.38 11.90
C ASP A 9 15.44 -1.18 11.02
N ASP A 10 15.54 -1.05 9.70
CA ASP A 10 14.68 -1.78 8.76
C ASP A 10 14.89 -3.30 8.84
N LEU A 11 16.12 -3.76 9.12
CA LEU A 11 16.43 -5.19 9.28
C LEU A 11 15.74 -5.81 10.51
N SER A 12 15.51 -4.99 11.54
CA SER A 12 14.83 -5.42 12.75
C SER A 12 13.30 -5.32 12.64
N ALA A 13 12.81 -4.38 11.83
CA ALA A 13 11.40 -4.04 11.73
C ALA A 13 10.68 -4.71 10.55
N ASN A 14 11.40 -5.11 9.50
CA ASN A 14 10.82 -5.64 8.26
C ASN A 14 11.41 -7.00 7.88
N PHE A 15 10.66 -8.06 8.19
CA PHE A 15 11.05 -9.44 7.91
C PHE A 15 11.21 -9.77 6.40
N LEU A 16 10.75 -8.90 5.50
CA LEU A 16 10.92 -9.08 4.06
C LEU A 16 12.33 -8.75 3.60
N ILE A 17 13.12 -8.03 4.39
CA ILE A 17 14.50 -7.67 4.04
C ILE A 17 15.43 -8.76 4.56
N PRO A 18 16.12 -9.51 3.68
CA PRO A 18 17.06 -10.55 4.12
C PRO A 18 18.29 -9.93 4.82
N HIS A 19 18.76 -10.55 5.90
CA HIS A 19 19.88 -10.03 6.69
C HIS A 19 21.22 -10.00 5.93
N ASP A 20 21.39 -10.82 4.90
CA ASP A 20 22.58 -10.87 4.05
C ASP A 20 22.67 -9.71 3.04
N VAL A 21 21.53 -9.09 2.70
CA VAL A 21 21.46 -7.88 1.84
C VAL A 21 22.12 -6.67 2.52
N CYS A 22 22.25 -6.69 3.85
CA CYS A 22 22.88 -5.65 4.68
C CYS A 22 24.33 -5.32 4.26
N MET A 23 25.07 -6.24 3.63
CA MET A 23 26.53 -6.11 3.52
C MET A 23 27.02 -4.99 2.60
N HIS A 24 26.13 -4.32 1.83
CA HIS A 24 26.59 -3.31 0.87
C HIS A 24 25.84 -1.97 0.90
N GLY A 25 24.66 -1.85 1.54
CA GLY A 25 23.92 -0.58 1.60
C GLY A 25 23.56 0.02 0.22
N VAL A 26 23.49 -0.80 -0.83
CA VAL A 26 23.32 -0.33 -2.22
C VAL A 26 21.86 -0.37 -2.69
N SER A 27 21.00 -1.13 -2.02
CA SER A 27 19.62 -1.35 -2.45
C SER A 27 18.62 -0.45 -1.73
N SER A 28 17.63 0.02 -2.47
CA SER A 28 16.42 0.60 -1.88
C SER A 28 15.62 -0.46 -1.11
N ARG A 29 14.76 -0.03 -0.18
CA ARG A 29 13.84 -0.91 0.56
C ARG A 29 12.94 -1.72 -0.37
N ALA A 30 12.45 -1.10 -1.44
CA ALA A 30 11.61 -1.80 -2.40
C ALA A 30 12.37 -2.89 -3.16
N GLU A 31 13.62 -2.66 -3.55
CA GLU A 31 14.48 -3.68 -4.17
C GLU A 31 14.79 -4.81 -3.19
N ALA A 32 15.14 -4.48 -1.96
CA ALA A 32 15.49 -5.46 -0.94
C ALA A 32 14.31 -6.39 -0.57
N CYS A 33 13.08 -5.89 -0.59
CA CYS A 33 11.88 -6.69 -0.31
C CYS A 33 11.41 -7.52 -1.52
N CYS A 34 11.86 -7.21 -2.74
CA CYS A 34 11.25 -7.69 -3.98
C CYS A 34 11.29 -9.22 -4.11
N GLU A 35 12.45 -9.84 -3.86
CA GLU A 35 12.60 -11.29 -3.99
C GLU A 35 11.80 -12.05 -2.93
N SER A 36 11.90 -11.63 -1.66
CA SER A 36 11.11 -12.20 -0.57
C SER A 36 9.61 -12.16 -0.86
N LEU A 37 9.10 -11.06 -1.44
CA LEU A 37 7.69 -10.94 -1.81
C LEU A 37 7.27 -11.90 -2.94
N LYS A 38 8.15 -12.20 -3.90
CA LYS A 38 7.87 -13.15 -4.98
C LYS A 38 7.73 -14.57 -4.45
N ASP A 39 8.53 -14.93 -3.45
CA ASP A 39 8.55 -16.28 -2.87
C ASP A 39 7.24 -16.65 -2.16
N PHE A 40 6.46 -15.67 -1.69
CA PHE A 40 5.15 -15.92 -1.09
C PHE A 40 4.14 -16.52 -2.06
N ASN A 41 4.17 -16.11 -3.33
CA ASN A 41 3.24 -16.60 -4.34
C ASN A 41 3.77 -16.35 -5.77
N PRO A 42 4.32 -17.39 -6.44
CA PRO A 42 4.86 -17.26 -7.80
C PRO A 42 3.84 -16.83 -8.87
N MET A 43 2.53 -16.94 -8.59
CA MET A 43 1.48 -16.47 -9.51
C MET A 43 1.30 -14.94 -9.47
N VAL A 44 1.85 -14.26 -8.45
CA VAL A 44 1.77 -12.81 -8.28
C VAL A 44 3.02 -12.17 -8.89
N ARG A 45 2.80 -11.22 -9.80
CA ARG A 45 3.88 -10.42 -10.38
C ARG A 45 4.25 -9.28 -9.44
N VAL A 46 5.43 -9.37 -8.84
CA VAL A 46 6.00 -8.30 -8.02
C VAL A 46 7.02 -7.52 -8.84
N ALA A 47 6.92 -6.19 -8.81
CA ALA A 47 7.82 -5.29 -9.51
C ALA A 47 8.18 -4.08 -8.62
N VAL A 48 9.40 -3.59 -8.79
CA VAL A 48 9.87 -2.37 -8.15
C VAL A 48 9.63 -1.19 -9.08
N ALA A 49 9.15 -0.10 -8.51
CA ALA A 49 9.12 1.20 -9.16
C ALA A 49 9.98 2.16 -8.34
N ILE A 50 10.90 2.83 -9.02
CA ILE A 50 11.78 3.85 -8.46
C ILE A 50 11.14 5.23 -8.70
N GLY A 51 11.17 6.09 -7.70
CA GLY A 51 10.82 7.50 -7.79
C GLY A 51 10.22 8.07 -6.50
N ASP A 52 9.96 9.37 -6.52
CA ASP A 52 9.22 10.08 -5.47
C ASP A 52 7.70 9.96 -5.71
N PRO A 53 6.92 9.44 -4.75
CA PRO A 53 5.46 9.39 -4.83
C PRO A 53 4.80 10.77 -5.05
N SER A 54 5.47 11.87 -4.68
CA SER A 54 5.00 13.23 -4.90
C SER A 54 5.08 13.69 -6.37
N LEU A 55 5.81 12.94 -7.20
CA LEU A 55 6.06 13.23 -8.62
C LEU A 55 5.43 12.19 -9.56
N ILE A 56 4.60 11.28 -9.05
CA ILE A 56 3.95 10.28 -9.90
C ILE A 56 3.06 10.97 -10.94
N ASP A 57 3.24 10.58 -12.19
CA ASP A 57 2.45 11.10 -13.28
C ASP A 57 1.08 10.41 -13.35
N GLU A 58 0.20 11.00 -14.16
CA GLU A 58 -1.16 10.53 -14.33
C GLU A 58 -1.25 9.11 -14.91
N GLY A 59 -0.40 8.80 -15.89
CA GLY A 59 -0.37 7.51 -16.56
C GLY A 59 0.23 6.41 -15.69
N PHE A 60 1.07 6.75 -14.70
CA PHE A 60 1.57 5.79 -13.71
C PHE A 60 0.41 5.19 -12.91
N VAL A 61 -0.49 6.06 -12.43
CA VAL A 61 -1.64 5.72 -11.58
C VAL A 61 -2.62 4.79 -12.31
N ASP A 62 -2.85 5.02 -13.61
CA ASP A 62 -3.78 4.24 -14.43
C ASP A 62 -3.45 2.74 -14.55
N ARG A 63 -2.21 2.36 -14.22
CA ARG A 63 -1.75 0.96 -14.25
C ARG A 63 -2.27 0.12 -13.09
N PHE A 64 -2.89 0.75 -12.09
CA PHE A 64 -3.33 0.09 -10.87
C PHE A 64 -4.84 0.18 -10.71
N ASP A 65 -5.45 -0.81 -10.06
CA ASP A 65 -6.85 -0.77 -9.62
C ASP A 65 -6.96 -0.27 -8.18
N ILE A 66 -5.89 -0.44 -7.40
CA ILE A 66 -5.80 -0.07 -5.99
C ILE A 66 -4.44 0.58 -5.76
N ILE A 67 -4.42 1.72 -5.07
CA ILE A 67 -3.21 2.38 -4.58
C ILE A 67 -3.24 2.41 -3.07
N VAL A 68 -2.17 1.92 -2.45
CA VAL A 68 -1.96 1.94 -1.00
C VAL A 68 -0.73 2.80 -0.71
N VAL A 69 -0.89 3.79 0.18
CA VAL A 69 0.17 4.72 0.55
C VAL A 69 0.44 4.63 2.06
N SER A 70 1.71 4.47 2.42
CA SER A 70 2.18 4.49 3.81
C SER A 70 3.39 5.40 3.95
N CYS A 71 3.67 5.86 5.18
CA CYS A 71 4.84 6.67 5.53
C CYS A 71 5.04 7.90 4.63
N ALA A 72 3.94 8.57 4.26
CA ALA A 72 3.95 9.71 3.35
C ALA A 72 3.37 10.97 4.01
N SER A 73 3.83 12.14 3.56
CA SER A 73 3.26 13.40 4.03
C SER A 73 1.76 13.49 3.70
N LEU A 74 0.98 14.20 4.52
CA LEU A 74 -0.44 14.44 4.25
C LEU A 74 -0.64 15.08 2.86
N LYS A 75 0.24 16.00 2.47
CA LYS A 75 0.22 16.63 1.14
C LYS A 75 0.34 15.59 0.02
N THR A 76 1.26 14.63 0.15
CA THR A 76 1.46 13.55 -0.82
C THR A 76 0.24 12.64 -0.87
N LYS A 77 -0.34 12.26 0.27
CA LYS A 77 -1.54 11.42 0.33
C LYS A 77 -2.73 12.09 -0.38
N LEU A 78 -2.97 13.38 -0.10
CA LEU A 78 -4.02 14.15 -0.75
C LEU A 78 -3.79 14.26 -2.26
N PHE A 79 -2.56 14.56 -2.67
CA PHE A 79 -2.19 14.61 -4.09
C PHE A 79 -2.48 13.28 -4.81
N ILE A 80 -2.06 12.15 -4.24
CA ILE A 80 -2.28 10.84 -4.86
C ILE A 80 -3.79 10.50 -4.89
N ASN A 81 -4.53 10.76 -3.81
CA ASN A 81 -5.97 10.50 -3.78
C ASN A 81 -6.73 11.34 -4.82
N ASP A 82 -6.39 12.64 -4.94
CA ASP A 82 -6.95 13.51 -5.97
C ASP A 82 -6.64 13.02 -7.38
N ASN A 83 -5.45 12.47 -7.60
CA ASN A 83 -5.11 11.83 -8.88
C ASN A 83 -5.97 10.60 -9.14
N CYS A 84 -6.19 9.73 -8.15
CA CYS A 84 -7.07 8.56 -8.27
C CYS A 84 -8.51 8.96 -8.65
N ARG A 85 -9.04 10.02 -8.02
CA ARG A 85 -10.41 10.52 -8.27
C ARG A 85 -10.62 11.13 -9.65
N LYS A 86 -9.56 11.67 -10.27
CA LYS A 86 -9.62 12.28 -11.60
C LYS A 86 -9.61 11.27 -12.74
N ARG A 87 -9.35 9.99 -12.46
CA ARG A 87 -9.29 8.95 -13.50
C ARG A 87 -10.69 8.54 -13.94
N SER A 88 -10.80 8.24 -15.23
CA SER A 88 -11.99 7.63 -15.81
C SER A 88 -12.16 6.19 -15.34
N LYS A 89 -11.03 5.50 -15.08
CA LYS A 89 -10.98 4.20 -14.43
C LYS A 89 -11.23 4.37 -12.93
N HIS A 90 -12.00 3.46 -12.34
CA HIS A 90 -12.16 3.37 -10.88
C HIS A 90 -10.85 2.89 -10.25
N ILE A 91 -10.28 3.70 -9.36
CA ILE A 91 -9.07 3.38 -8.60
C ILE A 91 -9.36 3.61 -7.13
N ALA A 92 -9.29 2.54 -6.35
CA ALA A 92 -9.47 2.61 -4.90
C ALA A 92 -8.20 3.12 -4.23
N PHE A 93 -8.34 4.06 -3.31
CA PHE A 93 -7.23 4.64 -2.56
C PHE A 93 -7.27 4.22 -1.10
N TYR A 94 -6.12 3.82 -0.57
CA TYR A 94 -5.92 3.49 0.83
C TYR A 94 -4.71 4.26 1.34
N SER A 95 -4.81 4.79 2.56
CA SER A 95 -3.63 5.20 3.30
C SER A 95 -3.57 4.52 4.65
N VAL A 96 -2.38 4.05 5.01
CA VAL A 96 -2.13 3.35 6.27
C VAL A 96 -0.92 3.97 6.97
N GLU A 97 -1.03 4.20 8.27
CA GLU A 97 0.08 4.68 9.10
C GLU A 97 0.07 3.96 10.44
N CYS A 98 1.26 3.70 10.96
CA CYS A 98 1.46 3.27 12.33
C CYS A 98 2.39 4.27 13.00
N LYS A 99 1.95 4.82 14.14
CA LYS A 99 2.77 5.68 15.00
C LYS A 99 2.67 5.17 16.42
N ASP A 100 3.77 4.61 16.90
CA ASP A 100 3.86 3.95 18.21
C ASP A 100 2.76 2.87 18.37
N SER A 101 1.86 3.04 19.33
CA SER A 101 0.74 2.12 19.58
C SER A 101 -0.54 2.46 18.81
N CYS A 102 -0.53 3.51 17.99
CA CYS A 102 -1.69 3.97 17.23
C CYS A 102 -1.56 3.58 15.75
N GLY A 103 -2.61 2.96 15.21
CA GLY A 103 -2.77 2.71 13.78
C GLY A 103 -3.86 3.58 13.18
N GLU A 104 -3.63 4.10 11.98
CA GLU A 104 -4.61 4.82 11.17
C GLU A 104 -4.79 4.10 9.83
N ILE A 105 -6.05 3.92 9.44
CA ILE A 105 -6.42 3.47 8.10
C ILE A 105 -7.48 4.42 7.57
N PHE A 106 -7.23 4.98 6.40
CA PHE A 106 -8.20 5.74 5.62
C PHE A 106 -8.43 5.05 4.28
N VAL A 107 -9.68 5.03 3.84
CA VAL A 107 -10.10 4.36 2.62
C VAL A 107 -11.02 5.27 1.82
N ASP A 108 -10.69 5.45 0.55
CA ASP A 108 -11.51 6.16 -0.43
C ASP A 108 -11.80 5.24 -1.62
N LEU A 109 -13.01 4.66 -1.60
CA LEU A 109 -13.52 3.81 -2.67
C LEU A 109 -14.38 4.59 -3.67
N GLN A 110 -14.54 5.91 -3.50
CA GLN A 110 -15.43 6.73 -4.31
C GLN A 110 -16.86 6.13 -4.32
N ASN A 111 -17.49 6.02 -5.50
CA ASN A 111 -18.77 5.32 -5.66
C ASN A 111 -18.55 3.80 -5.80
N HIS A 112 -18.59 3.08 -4.67
CA HIS A 112 -18.35 1.63 -4.64
C HIS A 112 -19.62 0.83 -4.35
N SER A 113 -19.91 -0.15 -5.21
CA SER A 113 -21.00 -1.11 -5.02
C SER A 113 -20.46 -2.41 -4.44
N TYR A 114 -21.09 -2.93 -3.39
CA TYR A 114 -20.68 -4.15 -2.71
C TYR A 114 -21.88 -5.05 -2.39
N LEU A 115 -21.63 -6.35 -2.28
CA LEU A 115 -22.61 -7.33 -1.81
C LEU A 115 -22.36 -7.62 -0.34
N GLN A 116 -23.33 -7.31 0.52
CA GLN A 116 -23.26 -7.63 1.94
C GLN A 116 -23.98 -8.96 2.21
N ARG A 117 -23.24 -9.98 2.66
CA ARG A 117 -23.86 -11.21 3.16
C ARG A 117 -24.42 -10.95 4.56
N ARG A 118 -25.74 -11.03 4.73
CA ARG A 118 -26.37 -10.97 6.06
C ARG A 118 -26.22 -12.34 6.75
N SER A 119 -25.84 -12.34 8.02
CA SER A 119 -25.92 -13.54 8.87
C SER A 119 -27.37 -13.77 9.30
N LEU A 120 -27.76 -15.04 9.48
CA LEU A 120 -29.12 -15.42 9.88
C LEU A 120 -29.47 -14.94 11.30
N GLU A 121 -28.48 -14.65 12.15
CA GLU A 121 -28.64 -14.26 13.55
C GLU A 121 -29.16 -12.82 13.73
N ALA A 122 -29.03 -11.95 12.72
CA ALA A 122 -29.49 -10.57 12.81
C ALA A 122 -31.03 -10.40 12.81
N ASN A 123 -31.80 -11.47 12.52
CA ASN A 123 -33.27 -11.42 12.47
C ASN A 123 -33.96 -11.76 13.79
N LEU A 124 -33.24 -12.21 14.83
CA LEU A 124 -33.85 -12.59 16.11
C LEU A 124 -33.99 -11.41 17.09
N ASN A 125 -33.18 -10.35 16.93
CA ASN A 125 -33.17 -9.19 17.84
C ASN A 125 -34.03 -8.01 17.37
N SER A 126 -34.82 -8.16 16.31
CA SER A 126 -35.71 -7.09 15.80
C SER A 126 -37.20 -7.32 16.15
N ARG A 127 -37.50 -8.20 17.11
CA ARG A 127 -38.88 -8.57 17.51
C ARG A 127 -39.12 -8.53 19.03
N SER A 128 -38.37 -7.72 19.78
CA SER A 128 -38.59 -7.50 21.22
C SER A 128 -38.84 -6.03 21.51
#